data_AF-A0A6G0YPX2-F1
#
_entry.id   AF-A0A6G0YPX2-F1
#
_cell.length_a   1.000
_cell.length_b   1.000
_cell.length_c   1.000
_cell.angle_alpha   90.00
_cell.angle_beta   90.00
_cell.angle_gamma   90.00
#
_symmetry.space_group_name_H-M   'P 1'
#
loop_
_entity.id
_entity.type
_entity.pdbx_description
1 polymer ?
#
loop_
_entity_poly.entity_id
_entity_poly.type
_entity_poly.pdbx_seq_one_letter_code
_entity_poly.pdbx_strand_id
1 'polypeptide(L)'
;MKFLRAIKKNIDNHSNTQAAKLLNLKSHGYLTHPDGNFFMLLKQIEKCFVKHKDSQNVFDDTVEEFFNNNYLVPFPCAIHKEDMVEFIFTSYISMRMRQYAYMSNHKTKSTNKVKKKIVKLVSK
;
A
#
# COMPACT_ATOMS: atom_id res chain seq x y z
N MET A 1 4.30 -31.43 4.95
CA MET A 1 5.13 -30.39 5.60
C MET A 1 6.44 -30.13 4.84
N LYS A 2 6.37 -29.70 3.57
CA LYS A 2 7.56 -29.37 2.73
C LYS A 2 7.27 -28.16 1.84
N PHE A 3 7.04 -26.98 2.43
CA PHE A 3 6.92 -25.74 1.64
C PHE A 3 7.69 -24.53 2.22
N LEU A 4 8.40 -24.68 3.34
CA LEU A 4 9.09 -23.55 3.99
C LEU A 4 10.62 -23.50 3.78
N ARG A 5 11.21 -24.35 2.93
CA ARG A 5 12.68 -24.39 2.72
C ARG A 5 13.19 -23.77 1.42
N ALA A 6 12.34 -23.09 0.65
CA ALA A 6 12.74 -22.50 -0.64
C ALA A 6 13.15 -21.02 -0.56
N ILE A 7 13.00 -20.33 0.58
CA ILE A 7 13.55 -18.98 0.75
C ILE A 7 15.01 -19.10 1.24
N LYS A 8 15.83 -19.82 0.49
CA LYS A 8 17.27 -19.86 0.72
C LYS A 8 17.85 -18.55 0.17
N LYS A 9 17.96 -17.58 1.08
CA LYS A 9 18.95 -16.48 1.10
C LYS A 9 19.70 -16.27 -0.22
N ASN A 10 19.19 -15.37 -1.06
CA ASN A 10 19.99 -14.69 -2.07
C ASN A 10 20.73 -13.56 -1.35
N ILE A 11 21.90 -13.89 -0.77
CA ILE A 11 22.76 -12.97 0.00
C ILE A 11 23.44 -11.93 -0.93
N ASP A 12 23.42 -12.15 -2.24
CA ASP A 12 24.30 -11.45 -3.17
C ASP A 12 23.62 -10.27 -3.91
N ASN A 13 22.32 -10.06 -3.71
CA ASN A 13 21.54 -9.00 -4.37
C ASN A 13 21.05 -7.90 -3.39
N HIS A 14 21.82 -7.60 -2.35
CA HIS A 14 21.51 -6.43 -1.54
C HIS A 14 21.89 -5.15 -2.29
N SER A 15 20.87 -4.42 -2.75
CA SER A 15 21.01 -3.02 -3.14
C SER A 15 21.79 -2.26 -2.05
N ASN A 16 22.91 -1.65 -2.41
CA ASN A 16 23.76 -0.89 -1.47
C ASN A 16 23.22 0.51 -1.14
N THR A 17 21.99 0.81 -1.58
CA THR A 17 21.34 2.10 -1.32
C THR A 17 21.04 2.28 0.17
N GLN A 18 21.06 3.52 0.64
CA GLN A 18 20.78 3.84 2.04
C GLN A 18 19.37 3.37 2.48
N ALA A 19 18.39 3.44 1.57
CA ALA A 19 17.04 2.95 1.80
C ALA A 19 17.00 1.43 2.02
N ALA A 20 17.73 0.65 1.21
CA ALA A 20 17.86 -0.79 1.38
C ALA A 20 18.58 -1.17 2.68
N LYS A 21 19.63 -0.42 3.07
CA LYS A 21 20.31 -0.61 4.36
C LYS A 21 19.37 -0.37 5.54
N LEU A 22 18.56 0.70 5.50
CA LEU A 22 17.57 0.98 6.54
C LEU A 22 16.52 -0.12 6.65
N LEU A 23 16.01 -0.61 5.51
CA LEU A 23 15.08 -1.73 5.47
C LEU A 23 15.69 -2.98 6.10
N ASN A 24 16.91 -3.36 5.70
CA ASN A 24 17.63 -4.49 6.25
C ASN A 24 17.84 -4.39 7.75
N LEU A 25 18.20 -3.20 8.26
CA LEU A 25 18.35 -2.97 9.70
C LEU A 25 17.01 -3.17 10.44
N LYS A 26 15.93 -2.57 9.94
CA LYS A 26 14.61 -2.66 10.56
C LYS A 26 14.02 -4.07 10.50
N SER A 27 14.20 -4.76 9.38
CA SER A 27 13.62 -6.08 9.14
C SER A 27 14.56 -7.23 9.44
N HIS A 28 15.80 -6.96 9.86
CA HIS A 28 16.86 -7.96 10.06
C HIS A 28 17.05 -8.87 8.84
N GLY A 29 16.92 -8.31 7.63
CA GLY A 29 17.02 -9.05 6.37
C GLY A 29 15.81 -9.92 5.98
N TYR A 30 14.72 -9.90 6.75
CA TYR A 30 13.51 -10.68 6.42
C TYR A 30 12.58 -10.04 5.38
N LEU A 31 12.80 -8.76 5.03
CA LEU A 31 12.05 -8.07 3.99
C LEU A 31 12.95 -7.77 2.79
N THR A 32 12.36 -7.80 1.60
CA THR A 32 13.03 -7.47 0.35
C THR A 32 12.88 -5.97 0.07
N HIS A 33 13.96 -5.32 -0.35
CA HIS A 33 13.88 -3.95 -0.86
C HIS A 33 13.27 -3.98 -2.27
N PRO A 34 12.24 -3.17 -2.56
CA PRO A 34 11.60 -3.16 -3.87
C PRO A 34 12.55 -2.67 -4.97
N ASP A 35 12.29 -3.10 -6.20
CA ASP A 35 12.94 -2.53 -7.38
C ASP A 35 12.62 -1.02 -7.51
N GLY A 36 13.55 -0.24 -8.09
CA GLY A 36 13.40 1.20 -8.22
C GLY A 36 12.18 1.62 -9.06
N ASN A 37 11.91 0.90 -10.16
CA ASN A 37 10.74 1.18 -11.00
C ASN A 37 9.45 0.81 -10.28
N PHE A 38 9.45 -0.32 -9.59
CA PHE A 38 8.29 -0.75 -8.80
C PHE A 38 7.98 0.22 -7.65
N PHE A 39 9.01 0.69 -6.95
CA PHE A 39 8.84 1.72 -5.92
C PHE A 39 8.27 3.02 -6.51
N MET A 40 8.78 3.47 -7.67
CA MET A 40 8.26 4.64 -8.35
C MET A 40 6.80 4.48 -8.78
N LEU A 41 6.42 3.31 -9.29
CA LEU A 41 5.04 2.97 -9.60
C LEU A 41 4.13 3.14 -8.37
N LEU A 42 4.47 2.46 -7.26
CA LEU A 42 3.69 2.55 -6.02
C LEU A 42 3.61 3.98 -5.49
N LYS A 43 4.69 4.76 -5.62
CA LYS A 43 4.71 6.16 -5.20
C LYS A 43 3.74 7.03 -6.01
N GLN A 44 3.58 6.78 -7.30
CA GLN A 44 2.59 7.50 -8.12
C GLN A 44 1.17 7.06 -7.76
N ILE A 45 0.93 5.76 -7.55
CA ILE A 45 -0.36 5.26 -7.08
C ILE A 45 -0.74 5.90 -5.73
N GLU A 46 0.17 5.98 -4.76
CA GLU A 46 -0.09 6.62 -3.47
C GLU A 46 -0.44 8.11 -3.62
N LYS A 47 0.20 8.84 -4.55
CA LYS A 47 -0.14 10.24 -4.80
C LYS A 47 -1.57 10.41 -5.30
N CYS A 48 -2.01 9.57 -6.23
CA CYS A 48 -3.39 9.57 -6.71
C CYS A 48 -4.34 9.18 -5.57
N PHE A 49 -4.01 8.12 -4.82
CA PHE A 49 -4.81 7.68 -3.67
C PHE A 49 -5.01 8.78 -2.62
N VAL A 50 -3.95 9.54 -2.28
CA VAL A 50 -4.04 10.59 -1.25
C VAL A 50 -5.02 11.70 -1.64
N LYS A 51 -5.19 11.98 -2.94
CA LYS A 51 -6.18 12.94 -3.44
C LYS A 51 -7.61 12.41 -3.28
N HIS A 52 -7.81 11.12 -3.54
CA HIS A 52 -9.14 10.49 -3.56
C HIS A 52 -9.50 9.73 -2.28
N LYS A 53 -8.65 9.70 -1.26
CA LYS A 53 -8.83 8.91 -0.03
C LYS A 53 -10.17 9.13 0.69
N ASP A 54 -10.78 10.30 0.50
CA ASP A 54 -12.04 10.72 1.11
C ASP A 54 -13.23 10.68 0.11
N SER A 55 -12.98 10.25 -1.13
CA SER A 55 -14.02 10.05 -2.15
C SER A 55 -14.91 8.84 -1.81
N GLN A 56 -16.09 8.80 -2.40
CA GLN A 56 -16.98 7.64 -2.34
C GLN A 56 -16.42 6.46 -3.16
N ASN A 57 -15.81 6.74 -4.32
CA ASN A 57 -15.30 5.73 -5.25
C ASN A 57 -13.77 5.74 -5.31
N VAL A 58 -13.12 5.70 -4.14
CA VAL A 58 -11.66 5.84 -3.98
C VAL A 58 -10.87 4.96 -4.96
N PHE A 59 -11.32 3.73 -5.19
CA PHE A 59 -10.63 2.80 -6.07
C PHE A 59 -10.63 3.28 -7.53
N ASP A 60 -11.81 3.49 -8.09
CA ASP A 60 -11.99 3.86 -9.50
C ASP A 60 -11.35 5.23 -9.77
N ASP A 61 -11.58 6.21 -8.90
CA ASP A 61 -11.03 7.57 -9.04
C ASP A 61 -9.49 7.55 -9.03
N THR A 62 -8.89 6.69 -8.19
CA THR A 62 -7.42 6.55 -8.13
C THR A 62 -6.86 5.91 -9.40
N VAL A 63 -7.52 4.88 -9.92
CA VAL A 63 -7.11 4.17 -11.14
C VAL A 63 -7.24 5.09 -12.34
N GLU A 64 -8.39 5.75 -12.49
CA GLU A 64 -8.67 6.65 -13.60
C GLU A 64 -7.67 7.81 -13.63
N GLU A 65 -7.41 8.48 -12.50
CA GLU A 65 -6.41 9.54 -12.45
C GLU A 65 -5.01 9.03 -12.79
N PHE A 66 -4.63 7.83 -12.33
CA PHE A 66 -3.31 7.28 -12.62
C PHE A 66 -3.12 7.12 -14.14
N PHE A 67 -4.09 6.52 -14.83
CA PHE A 67 -3.98 6.28 -16.28
C PHE A 67 -4.12 7.56 -17.10
N ASN A 68 -4.92 8.53 -16.66
CA ASN A 68 -5.03 9.84 -17.31
C ASN A 68 -3.72 10.64 -17.30
N ASN A 69 -2.85 10.41 -16.31
CA ASN A 69 -1.54 11.07 -16.21
C ASN A 69 -0.46 10.45 -17.12
N ASN A 70 -0.79 9.43 -17.94
CA ASN A 70 0.11 8.83 -18.94
C ASN A 70 1.49 8.41 -18.40
N TYR A 71 1.55 7.85 -17.19
CA TYR A 71 2.81 7.35 -16.64
C TYR A 71 3.33 6.17 -17.44
N LEU A 72 4.58 6.26 -17.90
CA LEU A 72 5.28 5.13 -18.53
C LEU A 72 5.69 4.13 -17.45
N VAL A 73 5.04 2.97 -17.43
CA VAL A 73 5.41 1.85 -16.55
C VAL A 73 6.19 0.83 -17.38
N PRO A 74 7.53 0.75 -17.27
CA PRO A 74 8.31 -0.21 -18.01
C PRO A 74 8.04 -1.62 -17.45
N PHE A 75 7.34 -2.45 -18.23
CA PHE A 75 7.18 -3.87 -17.93
C PHE A 75 8.09 -4.70 -18.84
N PRO A 76 8.88 -5.63 -18.29
CA PRO A 76 9.82 -6.44 -19.09
C PRO A 76 9.11 -7.52 -19.92
N CYS A 77 7.87 -7.86 -19.59
CA CYS A 77 7.10 -8.89 -20.27
C CYS A 77 5.82 -8.29 -20.85
N ALA A 78 5.64 -8.35 -22.17
CA ALA A 78 4.44 -7.83 -22.82
C ALA A 78 3.19 -8.71 -22.60
N ILE A 79 3.37 -10.00 -22.35
CA ILE A 79 2.29 -10.99 -22.22
C ILE A 79 1.58 -10.83 -20.86
N HIS A 80 2.34 -10.80 -19.77
CA HIS A 80 1.78 -10.77 -18.41
C HIS A 80 1.63 -9.35 -17.86
N LYS A 81 1.84 -8.31 -18.67
CA LYS A 81 1.81 -6.92 -18.19
C LYS A 81 0.44 -6.56 -17.61
N GLU A 82 -0.64 -7.00 -18.25
CA GLU A 82 -2.01 -6.60 -17.90
C GLU A 82 -2.41 -7.23 -16.58
N ASP A 83 -2.25 -8.56 -16.47
CA ASP A 83 -2.49 -9.30 -15.22
C ASP A 83 -1.68 -8.75 -14.05
N MET A 84 -0.41 -8.41 -14.28
CA MET A 84 0.46 -7.87 -13.23
C MET A 84 0.05 -6.46 -12.83
N VAL A 85 -0.32 -5.60 -13.78
CA VAL A 85 -0.84 -4.26 -13.48
C VAL A 85 -2.12 -4.38 -12.66
N GLU A 86 -3.09 -5.17 -13.11
CA GLU A 86 -4.34 -5.37 -12.39
C GLU A 86 -4.08 -5.90 -10.96
N PHE A 87 -3.21 -6.89 -10.83
CA PHE A 87 -2.84 -7.45 -9.53
C PHE A 87 -2.20 -6.41 -8.61
N ILE A 88 -1.28 -5.59 -9.12
CA ILE A 88 -0.60 -4.54 -8.35
C ILE A 88 -1.61 -3.50 -7.87
N PHE A 89 -2.46 -2.98 -8.77
CA PHE A 89 -3.43 -1.94 -8.44
C PHE A 89 -4.47 -2.45 -7.45
N THR A 90 -5.06 -3.61 -7.74
CA THR A 90 -6.07 -4.22 -6.88
C THR A 90 -5.51 -4.49 -5.48
N SER A 91 -4.32 -5.09 -5.40
CA SER A 91 -3.70 -5.43 -4.12
C SER A 91 -3.33 -4.19 -3.32
N TYR A 92 -2.68 -3.21 -3.96
CA TYR A 92 -2.17 -2.03 -3.28
C TYR A 92 -3.29 -1.12 -2.80
N ILE A 93 -4.23 -0.74 -3.68
CA ILE A 93 -5.31 0.18 -3.33
C ILE A 93 -6.21 -0.45 -2.26
N SER A 94 -6.58 -1.73 -2.41
CA SER A 94 -7.38 -2.43 -1.40
C SER A 94 -6.70 -2.53 -0.04
N MET A 95 -5.39 -2.78 -0.01
CA MET A 95 -4.61 -2.73 1.23
C MET A 95 -4.63 -1.30 1.81
N ARG A 96 -4.42 -0.29 0.97
CA ARG A 96 -4.26 1.10 1.39
C ARG A 96 -5.55 1.72 1.92
N MET A 97 -6.69 1.40 1.33
CA MET A 97 -8.03 1.76 1.82
C MET A 97 -8.27 1.20 3.23
N ARG A 98 -7.93 -0.08 3.46
CA ARG A 98 -8.05 -0.72 4.79
C ARG A 98 -7.19 -0.03 5.84
N GLN A 99 -5.94 0.28 5.49
CA GLN A 99 -5.04 1.03 6.36
C GLN A 99 -5.61 2.42 6.69
N TYR A 100 -6.15 3.13 5.68
CA TYR A 100 -6.75 4.45 5.87
C TYR A 100 -7.95 4.40 6.82
N ALA A 101 -8.90 3.48 6.56
CA ALA A 101 -10.06 3.29 7.42
C ALA A 101 -9.67 2.95 8.87
N TYR A 102 -8.69 2.07 9.07
CA TYR A 102 -8.17 1.74 10.39
C TYR A 102 -7.62 2.99 11.12
N MET A 103 -6.78 3.78 10.45
CA MET A 103 -6.21 5.00 11.03
C MET A 103 -7.27 6.05 11.36
N SER A 104 -8.24 6.26 10.47
CA SER A 104 -9.33 7.21 10.68
C SER A 104 -10.23 6.78 11.84
N ASN A 105 -10.57 5.50 11.92
CA ASN A 105 -11.34 4.93 13.04
C ASN A 105 -10.59 5.02 14.37
N HIS A 106 -9.27 4.83 14.35
CA HIS A 106 -8.45 4.96 15.55
C HIS A 106 -8.45 6.39 16.08
N LYS A 107 -8.36 7.40 15.20
CA LYS A 107 -8.42 8.82 15.57
C LYS A 107 -9.77 9.22 16.19
N THR A 108 -10.88 8.70 15.67
CA THR A 108 -12.23 9.05 16.16
C THR A 108 -12.61 8.31 17.45
N LYS A 109 -11.83 7.31 17.88
CA LYS A 109 -12.14 6.43 19.02
C LYS A 109 -12.36 7.18 20.34
N SER A 110 -11.53 8.19 20.65
CA SER A 110 -11.67 8.99 21.88
C SER A 110 -12.96 9.80 21.86
N THR A 111 -13.21 10.53 20.77
CA THR A 111 -14.41 11.34 20.58
C THR A 111 -15.69 10.49 20.64
N ASN A 112 -15.67 9.31 20.03
CA ASN A 112 -16.82 8.40 20.04
C ASN A 112 -17.12 7.86 21.45
N LYS A 113 -16.10 7.64 22.30
CA LYS A 113 -16.30 7.27 23.71
C LYS A 113 -17.04 8.37 24.46
N VAL A 114 -16.67 9.64 24.25
CA VAL A 114 -17.32 10.78 24.91
C VAL A 114 -18.77 10.92 24.45
N LYS A 115 -19.02 10.90 23.12
CA LYS A 115 -20.37 10.95 22.55
C LYS A 115 -21.28 9.84 23.12
N LYS A 116 -20.77 8.60 23.21
CA LYS A 116 -21.50 7.48 23.81
C LYS A 116 -21.85 7.69 25.28
N LYS A 117 -20.99 8.35 26.07
CA LYS A 117 -21.31 8.68 27.47
C LYS A 117 -22.42 9.72 27.55
N ILE A 118 -22.35 10.78 26.74
CA ILE A 118 -23.35 11.87 26.72
C ILE A 118 -24.73 11.33 26.36
N VAL A 119 -24.84 10.51 25.30
CA VAL A 119 -26.13 9.93 24.87
C VAL A 119 -26.79 9.13 25.99
N LYS A 120 -26.03 8.35 26.77
CA LYS A 120 -26.55 7.60 27.92
C LYS A 120 -27.09 8.47 29.05
N LEU A 121 -26.62 9.71 29.17
CA LEU A 121 -27.07 10.64 30.21
C LEU A 121 -28.37 11.36 29.83
N VAL A 122 -28.59 11.57 28.52
CA VAL A 122 -29.77 12.28 27.99
C VAL A 122 -30.98 11.35 27.80
N SER A 123 -30.78 10.04 27.59
CA SER A 123 -31.88 9.05 27.50
C SER A 123 -32.47 8.65 28.87
N LYS A 124 -32.64 9.61 29.78
CA LYS A 124 -33.38 9.41 31.05
C LYS A 124 -34.72 10.09 31.01
#